data_AF-A0A9J6A8Z6-F1
#
_entry.id   AF-A0A9J6A8Z6-F1
#
_cell.length_a   1.000
_cell.length_b   1.000
_cell.length_c   1.000
_cell.angle_alpha   90.00
_cell.angle_beta   90.00
_cell.angle_gamma   90.00
#
_symmetry.space_group_name_H-M   'P 1'
#
loop_
_entity.id
_entity.type
_entity.pdbx_description
1 polymer ?
#
loop_
_entity_poly.entity_id
_entity_poly.type
_entity_poly.pdbx_seq_one_letter_code
_entity_poly.pdbx_strand_id
1 'polypeptide(L)'
;MADSSEGEEEGKLTGGSQQLVVDDDLREMGKKAAWSVSSYKPGNGVLSLRDDNLETYWQSDGAQPHLVNVQFQKKVKLQLVVLYVDFKLDESYTPGKISIRAGDGFHNLKVIEIKAVELVKPTGWMHISLSGNDPRETFVNTFMLQIAVLSNHLNGRDTHIRQIKVYGPRPNPIPLQPFQFTSTEFITYSAVR
;
A
#
# COMPACT_ATOMS: atom_id res chain seq x y z
N MET A 1 -26.20 -20.15 26.63
CA MET A 1 -25.49 -18.86 26.47
C MET A 1 -24.69 -19.00 25.20
N ALA A 2 -25.17 -18.40 24.12
CA ALA A 2 -24.46 -18.38 22.85
C ALA A 2 -23.42 -17.25 22.95
N ASP A 3 -22.14 -17.61 22.90
CA ASP A 3 -21.06 -16.65 22.91
C ASP A 3 -20.86 -16.12 21.49
N SER A 4 -21.19 -14.85 21.32
CA SER A 4 -21.04 -14.06 20.12
C SER A 4 -19.57 -13.63 19.99
N SER A 5 -18.82 -14.25 19.08
CA SER A 5 -17.44 -13.86 18.74
C SER A 5 -17.22 -13.56 17.25
N GLU A 6 -18.27 -13.15 16.55
CA GLU A 6 -18.16 -12.63 15.18
C GLU A 6 -18.09 -11.10 15.22
N GLY A 7 -16.89 -10.55 15.44
CA GLY A 7 -16.70 -9.10 15.47
C GLY A 7 -15.27 -8.55 15.49
N GLU A 8 -14.22 -9.38 15.54
CA GLU A 8 -12.83 -8.89 15.73
C GLU A 8 -11.86 -9.13 14.56
N GLU A 9 -12.29 -9.70 13.43
CA GLU A 9 -11.38 -10.00 12.30
C GLU A 9 -11.22 -8.87 11.26
N GLU A 10 -11.99 -7.78 11.34
CA GLU A 10 -11.81 -6.64 10.44
C GLU A 10 -10.58 -5.81 10.84
N GLY A 11 -9.42 -6.17 10.29
CA GLY A 11 -8.20 -5.35 10.40
C GLY A 11 -6.94 -6.14 10.72
N LYS A 12 -7.03 -7.43 11.02
CA LYS A 12 -5.87 -8.28 11.31
C LYS A 12 -5.42 -9.03 10.06
N LEU A 13 -4.18 -8.83 9.64
CA LEU A 13 -3.58 -9.52 8.51
C LEU A 13 -2.51 -10.49 9.01
N THR A 14 -2.66 -11.77 8.66
CA THR A 14 -1.76 -12.84 9.04
C THR A 14 -1.11 -13.46 7.80
N GLY A 15 0.12 -13.97 7.94
CA GLY A 15 0.85 -14.60 6.84
C GLY A 15 1.36 -13.59 5.81
N GLY A 16 1.37 -13.98 4.54
CA GLY A 16 1.82 -13.17 3.39
C GLY A 16 2.02 -14.06 2.16
N SER A 17 1.79 -13.52 0.97
CA SER A 17 2.00 -14.27 -0.27
C SER A 17 3.47 -14.27 -0.65
N GLN A 18 4.02 -15.41 -1.08
CA GLN A 18 5.42 -15.50 -1.52
C GLN A 18 5.63 -14.84 -2.90
N GLN A 19 4.62 -14.93 -3.75
CA GLN A 19 4.60 -14.28 -5.05
C GLN A 19 3.63 -13.09 -5.02
N LEU A 20 4.02 -12.03 -5.71
CA LEU A 20 3.17 -10.86 -5.91
C LEU A 20 2.14 -11.16 -7.00
N VAL A 21 0.90 -11.43 -6.59
CA VAL A 21 -0.24 -11.63 -7.51
C VAL A 21 -1.21 -10.48 -7.34
N VAL A 22 -1.46 -9.74 -8.40
CA VAL A 22 -2.38 -8.60 -8.41
C VAL A 22 -3.32 -8.75 -9.61
N ASP A 23 -4.56 -8.31 -9.44
CA ASP A 23 -5.56 -8.29 -10.50
C ASP A 23 -5.05 -7.56 -11.75
N ASP A 24 -5.33 -8.12 -12.93
CA ASP A 24 -4.94 -7.56 -14.23
C ASP A 24 -5.61 -6.20 -14.49
N ASP A 25 -6.75 -5.92 -13.89
CA ASP A 25 -7.45 -4.64 -13.97
C ASP A 25 -6.76 -3.54 -13.16
N LEU A 26 -5.73 -3.87 -12.38
CA LEU A 26 -4.92 -2.91 -11.64
C LEU A 26 -3.60 -2.59 -12.35
N ARG A 27 -3.08 -1.39 -12.04
CA ARG A 27 -1.80 -0.90 -12.53
C ARG A 27 -1.01 -0.29 -11.39
N GLU A 28 0.30 -0.57 -11.37
CA GLU A 28 1.23 0.07 -10.43
C GLU A 28 1.36 1.57 -10.75
N MET A 29 1.12 2.40 -9.72
CA MET A 29 1.06 3.86 -9.81
C MET A 29 2.26 4.54 -9.15
N GLY A 30 3.04 3.82 -8.34
CA GLY A 30 4.15 4.38 -7.57
C GLY A 30 5.24 5.03 -8.41
N LYS A 31 5.48 4.57 -9.65
CA LYS A 31 6.44 5.21 -10.57
C LYS A 31 6.07 6.65 -10.97
N LYS A 32 4.81 7.06 -10.79
CA LYS A 32 4.33 8.43 -11.11
C LYS A 32 4.28 9.34 -9.88
N ALA A 33 4.72 8.85 -8.73
CA ALA A 33 4.67 9.57 -7.47
C ALA A 33 6.05 10.01 -7.02
N ALA A 34 6.10 11.12 -6.28
CA ALA A 34 7.24 11.47 -5.45
C ALA A 34 7.11 10.74 -4.10
N TRP A 35 8.21 10.13 -3.66
CA TRP A 35 8.26 9.35 -2.43
C TRP A 35 9.16 10.04 -1.42
N SER A 36 8.74 10.07 -0.15
CA SER A 36 9.56 10.51 0.97
C SER A 36 9.29 9.66 2.20
N VAL A 37 10.26 9.62 3.11
CA VAL A 37 10.14 8.94 4.40
C VAL A 37 10.40 9.92 5.54
N SER A 38 9.86 9.65 6.73
CA SER A 38 10.07 10.49 7.92
C SER A 38 11.55 10.53 8.34
N SER A 39 12.24 9.41 8.25
CA SER A 39 13.65 9.25 8.59
C SER A 39 14.22 8.02 7.89
N TYR A 40 15.55 7.93 7.79
CA TYR A 40 16.21 6.73 7.31
C TYR A 40 17.67 6.67 7.77
N LYS A 41 18.19 5.45 7.96
CA LYS A 41 19.63 5.25 8.11
C LYS A 41 20.37 5.45 6.79
N PRO A 42 21.60 6.01 6.78
CA PRO A 42 22.39 6.16 5.56
C PRO A 42 22.50 4.83 4.79
N GLY A 43 22.16 4.86 3.50
CA GLY A 43 22.13 3.68 2.62
C GLY A 43 20.79 2.94 2.55
N ASN A 44 19.91 3.08 3.55
CA ASN A 44 18.63 2.36 3.66
C ASN A 44 17.45 3.31 3.54
N GLY A 45 17.41 4.08 2.46
CA GLY A 45 16.40 5.14 2.23
C GLY A 45 15.23 4.72 1.34
N VAL A 46 14.58 5.72 0.74
CA VAL A 46 13.41 5.55 -0.16
C VAL A 46 13.68 4.61 -1.34
N LEU A 47 14.91 4.59 -1.86
CA LEU A 47 15.26 3.79 -3.04
C LEU A 47 15.04 2.30 -2.79
N SER A 48 15.39 1.81 -1.60
CA SER A 48 15.20 0.41 -1.21
C SER A 48 13.73 0.01 -1.18
N LEU A 49 12.79 0.94 -0.98
CA LEU A 49 11.35 0.62 -1.01
C LEU A 49 10.82 0.32 -2.41
N ARG A 50 11.62 0.56 -3.47
CA ARG A 50 11.16 0.71 -4.85
C ARG A 50 12.08 0.05 -5.89
N ASP A 51 13.15 -0.60 -5.46
CA ASP A 51 14.19 -1.19 -6.32
C ASP A 51 13.87 -2.60 -6.83
N ASP A 52 12.67 -3.12 -6.54
CA ASP A 52 12.23 -4.48 -6.85
C ASP A 52 13.16 -5.58 -6.30
N ASN A 53 13.96 -5.28 -5.26
CA ASN A 53 14.82 -6.24 -4.56
C ASN A 53 14.27 -6.51 -3.15
N LEU A 54 14.19 -7.79 -2.76
CA LEU A 54 13.66 -8.19 -1.44
C LEU A 54 14.77 -8.30 -0.38
N GLU A 55 16.04 -8.25 -0.79
CA GLU A 55 17.20 -8.27 0.11
C GLU A 55 17.49 -6.88 0.70
N THR A 56 17.10 -5.82 -0.01
CA THR A 56 17.24 -4.43 0.43
C THR A 56 15.99 -4.00 1.22
N TYR A 57 16.16 -2.99 2.05
CA TYR A 57 15.07 -2.45 2.87
C TYR A 57 15.30 -0.98 3.19
N TRP A 58 14.20 -0.27 3.39
CA TRP A 58 14.23 0.99 4.13
C TRP A 58 14.34 0.66 5.61
N GLN A 59 15.22 1.38 6.30
CA GLN A 59 15.33 1.32 7.75
C GLN A 59 15.09 2.72 8.30
N SER A 60 14.03 2.89 9.09
CA SER A 60 13.80 4.16 9.77
C SER A 60 14.88 4.43 10.83
N ASP A 61 15.02 5.70 11.21
CA ASP A 61 15.96 6.14 12.24
C ASP A 61 15.38 7.38 12.95
N GLY A 62 14.35 7.16 13.77
CA GLY A 62 13.58 8.28 14.33
C GLY A 62 12.52 7.88 15.35
N ALA A 63 11.68 8.84 15.73
CA ALA A 63 10.53 8.57 16.60
C ALA A 63 9.35 8.03 15.79
N GLN A 64 8.61 7.09 16.39
CA GLN A 64 7.33 6.64 15.84
C GLN A 64 6.27 7.76 15.89
N PRO A 65 5.31 7.79 14.95
CA PRO A 65 5.14 6.84 13.84
C PRO A 65 6.14 7.06 12.70
N HIS A 66 6.60 5.98 12.07
CA HIS A 66 7.46 6.06 10.88
C HIS A 66 6.58 6.22 9.64
N LEU A 67 6.88 7.20 8.79
CA LEU A 67 5.99 7.59 7.69
C LEU A 67 6.65 7.31 6.34
N VAL A 68 5.87 6.78 5.42
CA VAL A 68 6.15 6.78 3.97
C VAL A 68 5.07 7.61 3.30
N ASN A 69 5.47 8.67 2.60
CA ASN A 69 4.57 9.56 1.87
C ASN A 69 4.71 9.31 0.37
N VAL A 70 3.58 9.11 -0.30
CA VAL A 70 3.46 8.88 -1.74
C VAL A 70 2.60 9.98 -2.34
N GLN A 71 3.21 10.87 -3.11
CA GLN A 71 2.58 12.10 -3.59
C GLN A 71 2.47 12.13 -5.10
N PHE A 72 1.28 12.45 -5.59
CA PHE A 72 0.97 12.48 -7.01
C PHE A 72 0.76 13.92 -7.47
N GLN A 73 1.27 14.26 -8.66
CA GLN A 73 1.08 15.59 -9.25
C GLN A 73 -0.38 15.89 -9.65
N LYS A 74 -1.20 14.84 -9.81
CA LYS A 74 -2.62 14.91 -10.15
C LYS A 74 -3.39 14.00 -9.20
N LYS A 75 -4.67 14.28 -8.97
CA LYS A 75 -5.55 13.39 -8.19
C LYS A 75 -5.61 12.04 -8.87
N VAL A 76 -5.28 10.98 -8.15
CA VAL A 76 -5.29 9.60 -8.64
C VAL A 76 -6.36 8.78 -7.92
N LYS A 77 -6.79 7.71 -8.58
CA LYS A 77 -7.59 6.63 -7.97
C LYS A 77 -6.64 5.53 -7.52
N LEU A 78 -6.73 5.14 -6.26
CA LEU A 78 -6.00 4.02 -5.68
C LEU A 78 -6.98 3.02 -5.09
N GLN A 79 -6.61 1.75 -5.13
CA GLN A 79 -7.42 0.65 -4.61
C GLN A 79 -6.64 -0.28 -3.69
N LEU A 80 -5.32 -0.42 -3.91
CA LEU A 80 -4.53 -1.43 -3.20
C LEU A 80 -3.13 -0.89 -2.88
N VAL A 81 -2.70 -1.09 -1.64
CA VAL A 81 -1.31 -0.95 -1.21
C VAL A 81 -0.77 -2.35 -0.95
N VAL A 82 0.41 -2.64 -1.49
CA VAL A 82 1.10 -3.89 -1.24
C VAL A 82 2.46 -3.58 -0.65
N LEU A 83 2.82 -4.27 0.43
CA LEU A 83 4.11 -4.13 1.09
C LEU A 83 4.73 -5.50 1.33
N TYR A 84 6.05 -5.60 1.17
CA TYR A 84 6.80 -6.80 1.53
C TYR A 84 7.47 -6.62 2.88
N VAL A 85 7.14 -7.50 3.81
CA VAL A 85 7.70 -7.55 5.17
C VAL A 85 7.90 -9.00 5.57
N ASP A 86 8.93 -9.27 6.37
CA ASP A 86 9.24 -10.64 6.79
C ASP A 86 9.63 -10.70 8.26
N PHE A 87 8.71 -11.22 9.09
CA PHE A 87 8.91 -11.35 10.53
C PHE A 87 10.11 -12.24 10.90
N LYS A 88 10.41 -13.26 10.09
CA LYS A 88 11.51 -14.20 10.39
C LYS A 88 12.86 -13.54 10.13
N LEU A 89 12.94 -12.67 9.14
CA LEU A 89 14.18 -11.96 8.79
C LEU A 89 14.38 -10.70 9.64
N ASP A 90 13.30 -9.96 9.93
CA ASP A 90 13.38 -8.62 10.50
C ASP A 90 13.03 -8.57 12.00
N GLU A 91 12.45 -9.63 12.58
CA GLU A 91 12.11 -9.75 14.01
C GLU A 91 11.41 -8.48 14.56
N SER A 92 12.10 -7.71 15.43
CA SER A 92 11.60 -6.47 16.03
C SER A 92 11.47 -5.29 15.06
N TYR A 93 12.15 -5.31 13.92
CA TYR A 93 12.01 -4.28 12.88
C TYR A 93 10.72 -4.43 12.07
N THR A 94 10.02 -5.55 12.21
CA THR A 94 8.80 -5.85 11.45
C THR A 94 7.63 -4.95 11.90
N PRO A 95 6.97 -4.21 10.98
CA PRO A 95 5.78 -3.45 11.31
C PRO A 95 4.70 -4.32 11.97
N GLY A 96 4.12 -3.84 13.07
CA GLY A 96 3.05 -4.51 13.82
C GLY A 96 1.69 -3.87 13.57
N LYS A 97 1.62 -2.53 13.55
CA LYS A 97 0.40 -1.79 13.23
C LYS A 97 0.68 -0.72 12.20
N ILE A 98 -0.08 -0.73 11.11
CA ILE A 98 0.03 0.22 10.01
C ILE A 98 -1.29 0.97 9.83
N SER A 99 -1.21 2.28 9.67
CA SER A 99 -2.33 3.14 9.29
C SER A 99 -2.11 3.69 7.89
N ILE A 100 -3.08 3.51 7.01
CA ILE A 100 -3.11 4.08 5.67
C ILE A 100 -4.01 5.30 5.69
N ARG A 101 -3.48 6.42 5.21
CA ARG A 101 -4.14 7.72 5.24
C ARG A 101 -4.08 8.39 3.88
N ALA A 102 -5.10 9.19 3.55
CA ALA A 102 -5.15 9.95 2.30
C ALA A 102 -5.36 11.45 2.57
N GLY A 103 -4.68 12.28 1.78
CA GLY A 103 -4.80 13.74 1.85
C GLY A 103 -4.93 14.39 0.48
N ASP A 104 -5.24 15.68 0.47
CA ASP A 104 -5.46 16.49 -0.74
C ASP A 104 -4.26 17.40 -1.11
N GLY A 105 -3.09 17.18 -0.50
CA GLY A 105 -1.80 17.80 -0.86
C GLY A 105 -1.15 18.55 0.31
N PHE A 106 0.09 19.01 0.16
CA PHE A 106 0.85 19.65 1.25
C PHE A 106 0.19 20.88 1.90
N HIS A 107 -0.73 21.53 1.20
CA HIS A 107 -1.30 22.83 1.60
C HIS A 107 -2.61 22.66 2.40
N ASN A 108 -3.14 21.44 2.48
CA ASN A 108 -4.26 21.10 3.35
C ASN A 108 -3.87 19.84 4.14
N LEU A 109 -3.68 20.02 5.45
CA LEU A 109 -3.20 18.99 6.38
C LEU A 109 -4.28 17.95 6.72
N LYS A 110 -5.43 17.94 6.02
CA LYS A 110 -6.47 16.94 6.21
C LYS A 110 -6.06 15.62 5.57
N VAL A 111 -5.13 14.94 6.23
CA VAL A 111 -4.87 13.53 5.97
C VAL A 111 -5.86 12.73 6.82
N ILE A 112 -6.79 12.04 6.15
CA ILE A 112 -7.82 11.23 6.79
C ILE A 112 -7.33 9.80 6.83
N GLU A 113 -7.45 9.16 7.99
CA GLU A 113 -7.20 7.72 8.11
C GLU A 113 -8.28 6.95 7.34
N ILE A 114 -7.84 6.15 6.36
CA ILE A 114 -8.72 5.31 5.54
C ILE A 114 -8.86 3.96 6.21
N LYS A 115 -7.73 3.41 6.67
CA LYS A 115 -7.68 2.03 7.17
C LYS A 115 -6.52 1.85 8.11
N ALA A 116 -6.77 1.21 9.24
CA ALA A 116 -5.73 0.69 10.12
C ALA A 116 -5.71 -0.84 10.02
N VAL A 117 -4.52 -1.42 9.97
CA VAL A 117 -4.32 -2.87 9.95
C VAL A 117 -3.27 -3.28 10.96
N GLU A 118 -3.50 -4.42 11.61
CA GLU A 118 -2.54 -5.09 12.47
C GLU A 118 -1.94 -6.27 11.72
N LEU A 119 -0.62 -6.27 11.56
CA LEU A 119 0.11 -7.36 10.93
C LEU A 119 0.58 -8.31 12.03
N VAL A 120 0.26 -9.60 11.91
CA VAL A 120 0.65 -10.60 12.91
C VAL A 120 1.64 -11.57 12.33
N LYS A 121 2.91 -11.38 12.70
CA LYS A 121 4.07 -12.13 12.21
C LYS A 121 4.01 -12.33 10.68
N PRO A 122 3.89 -11.24 9.90
CA PRO A 122 3.71 -11.34 8.46
C PRO A 122 4.95 -11.95 7.80
N THR A 123 4.78 -12.65 6.68
CA THR A 123 5.91 -13.24 5.94
C THR A 123 5.58 -13.24 4.44
N GLY A 124 6.04 -12.21 3.74
CA GLY A 124 5.86 -12.06 2.30
C GLY A 124 5.12 -10.77 1.94
N TRP A 125 4.41 -10.81 0.80
CA TRP A 125 3.58 -9.71 0.31
C TRP A 125 2.28 -9.60 1.10
N MET A 126 2.06 -8.41 1.67
CA MET A 126 0.86 -8.03 2.40
C MET A 126 0.00 -7.11 1.54
N HIS A 127 -1.25 -7.52 1.32
CA HIS A 127 -2.20 -6.81 0.48
C HIS A 127 -3.19 -6.02 1.36
N ILE A 128 -3.12 -4.70 1.31
CA ILE A 128 -4.00 -3.80 2.06
C ILE A 128 -4.96 -3.14 1.07
N SER A 129 -6.19 -3.67 0.99
CA SER A 129 -7.26 -3.06 0.22
C SER A 129 -7.65 -1.72 0.83
N LEU A 130 -7.71 -0.69 -0.01
CA LEU A 130 -8.16 0.66 0.32
C LEU A 130 -9.66 0.86 0.10
N SER A 131 -10.36 -0.14 -0.43
CA SER A 131 -11.80 -0.08 -0.61
C SER A 131 -12.51 -0.03 0.74
N GLY A 132 -13.55 0.81 0.82
CA GLY A 132 -14.49 0.81 1.94
C GLY A 132 -15.52 -0.31 1.85
N ASN A 133 -16.46 -0.32 2.79
CA ASN A 133 -17.51 -1.35 2.85
C ASN A 133 -18.64 -1.10 1.83
N ASP A 134 -18.76 0.12 1.30
CA ASP A 134 -19.71 0.46 0.23
C ASP A 134 -19.05 0.28 -1.15
N PRO A 135 -19.71 -0.35 -2.14
CA PRO A 135 -19.21 -0.42 -3.53
C PRO A 135 -18.85 0.96 -4.13
N ARG A 136 -19.48 2.04 -3.67
CA ARG A 136 -19.15 3.42 -4.08
C ARG A 136 -17.79 3.89 -3.58
N GLU A 137 -17.27 3.23 -2.55
CA GLU A 137 -15.96 3.46 -1.93
C GLU A 137 -14.90 2.46 -2.41
N THR A 138 -15.11 1.85 -3.59
CA THR A 138 -14.13 0.94 -4.20
C THR A 138 -12.75 1.60 -4.37
N PHE A 139 -12.72 2.91 -4.62
CA PHE A 139 -11.49 3.66 -4.88
C PHE A 139 -11.32 4.86 -3.95
N VAL A 140 -10.08 5.03 -3.47
CA VAL A 140 -9.64 6.26 -2.82
C VAL A 140 -9.17 7.25 -3.87
N ASN A 141 -9.79 8.43 -3.91
CA ASN A 141 -9.36 9.53 -4.77
C ASN A 141 -8.48 10.51 -3.98
N THR A 142 -7.17 10.53 -4.22
CA THR A 142 -6.22 11.28 -3.40
C THR A 142 -5.08 11.91 -4.20
N PHE A 143 -4.48 12.98 -3.67
CA PHE A 143 -3.21 13.52 -4.15
C PHE A 143 -2.02 12.94 -3.36
N MET A 144 -2.25 12.47 -2.15
CA MET A 144 -1.20 11.98 -1.25
C MET A 144 -1.70 10.80 -0.45
N LEU A 145 -0.99 9.68 -0.55
CA LEU A 145 -1.14 8.55 0.34
C LEU A 145 -0.02 8.59 1.39
N GLN A 146 -0.35 8.36 2.65
CA GLN A 146 0.61 8.22 3.74
C GLN A 146 0.44 6.85 4.38
N ILE A 147 1.54 6.11 4.47
CA ILE A 147 1.63 4.82 5.16
C ILE A 147 2.37 5.11 6.47
N ALA A 148 1.67 4.96 7.59
CA ALA A 148 2.20 5.23 8.92
C ALA A 148 2.39 3.92 9.68
N VAL A 149 3.63 3.55 9.97
CA VAL A 149 3.95 2.45 10.89
C VAL A 149 3.82 2.99 12.31
N LEU A 150 2.74 2.61 12.98
CA LEU A 150 2.36 3.10 14.30
C LEU A 150 3.10 2.35 15.42
N SER A 151 3.38 1.06 15.20
CA SER A 151 4.14 0.23 16.11
C SER A 151 4.77 -0.94 15.37
N ASN A 152 5.80 -1.52 15.98
CA ASN A 152 6.48 -2.71 15.49
C ASN A 152 6.24 -3.91 16.40
N HIS A 153 6.56 -5.09 15.89
CA HIS A 153 6.64 -6.29 16.71
C HIS A 153 7.72 -6.16 17.78
N LEU A 154 7.54 -6.89 18.89
CA LEU A 154 8.51 -6.97 20.00
C LEU A 154 8.92 -5.58 20.56
N ASN A 155 8.06 -4.57 20.42
CA ASN A 155 8.33 -3.17 20.78
C ASN A 155 9.61 -2.61 20.10
N GLY A 156 9.90 -3.05 18.88
CA GLY A 156 11.02 -2.51 18.11
C GLY A 156 10.88 -1.01 17.86
N ARG A 157 12.01 -0.31 17.90
CA ARG A 157 12.07 1.15 17.75
C ARG A 157 11.95 1.57 16.29
N ASP A 158 12.81 1.03 15.44
CA ASP A 158 12.92 1.34 14.00
C ASP A 158 12.32 0.22 13.16
N THR A 159 11.88 0.52 11.94
CA THR A 159 11.16 -0.43 11.07
C THR A 159 11.92 -0.77 9.80
N HIS A 160 11.75 -2.02 9.33
CA HIS A 160 12.17 -2.48 8.02
C HIS A 160 10.94 -2.69 7.12
N ILE A 161 10.96 -2.07 5.94
CA ILE A 161 10.07 -2.42 4.84
C ILE A 161 10.94 -2.64 3.61
N ARG A 162 10.78 -3.81 2.98
CA ARG A 162 11.62 -4.24 1.86
C ARG A 162 11.10 -3.72 0.52
N GLN A 163 9.79 -3.61 0.36
CA GLN A 163 9.20 -3.14 -0.89
C GLN A 163 7.80 -2.57 -0.66
N ILE A 164 7.44 -1.52 -1.40
CA ILE A 164 6.08 -0.97 -1.41
C ILE A 164 5.63 -0.72 -2.85
N LYS A 165 4.43 -1.20 -3.18
CA LYS A 165 3.75 -0.95 -4.44
C LYS A 165 2.35 -0.42 -4.19
N VAL A 166 1.94 0.57 -4.98
CA VAL A 166 0.61 1.16 -4.88
C VAL A 166 -0.10 1.00 -6.20
N TYR A 167 -1.33 0.55 -6.16
CA TYR A 167 -2.11 0.16 -7.33
C TYR A 167 -3.39 0.96 -7.43
N GLY A 168 -3.71 1.36 -8.65
CA GLY A 168 -4.97 1.98 -9.04
C GLY A 168 -5.57 1.26 -10.25
N PRO A 169 -6.78 1.64 -10.67
CA PRO A 169 -7.42 1.03 -11.82
C PRO A 169 -6.61 1.27 -13.08
N ARG A 170 -6.54 0.26 -13.95
CA ARG A 170 -5.96 0.38 -15.28
C ARG A 170 -6.84 1.33 -16.10
N PRO A 171 -6.28 2.40 -16.68
CA PRO A 171 -7.05 3.31 -17.53
C PRO A 171 -7.68 2.54 -18.69
N ASN A 172 -8.91 2.89 -19.08
CA ASN A 172 -9.49 2.36 -20.31
C ASN A 172 -8.55 2.74 -21.47
N PRO A 173 -8.02 1.78 -22.24
CA PRO A 173 -7.13 2.06 -23.37
C PRO A 173 -7.81 2.92 -24.45
N ILE A 174 -9.14 2.97 -24.47
CA ILE A 174 -9.93 3.71 -25.45
C ILE A 174 -10.55 4.93 -24.76
N PRO A 175 -10.07 6.15 -25.05
CA PRO A 175 -10.69 7.36 -24.54
C PRO A 175 -12.17 7.42 -24.97
N LEU A 176 -13.05 7.87 -24.07
CA LEU A 176 -14.50 8.09 -24.30
C LEU A 176 -15.40 6.85 -24.35
N GLN A 177 -14.86 5.63 -24.21
CA GLN A 177 -15.70 4.43 -24.17
C GLN A 177 -16.23 4.17 -22.75
N PRO A 178 -17.57 4.01 -22.56
CA PRO A 178 -18.17 3.87 -21.23
C PRO A 178 -18.02 2.47 -20.62
N PHE A 179 -17.52 1.50 -21.38
CA PHE A 179 -17.28 0.12 -20.95
C PHE A 179 -15.87 -0.34 -21.34
N GLN A 180 -15.37 -1.35 -20.65
CA GLN A 180 -14.12 -2.02 -20.98
C GLN A 180 -14.41 -3.32 -21.72
N PHE A 181 -13.63 -3.60 -22.75
CA PHE A 181 -13.62 -4.92 -23.35
C PHE A 181 -12.89 -5.88 -22.42
N THR A 182 -13.51 -7.02 -22.11
CA THR A 182 -12.95 -8.03 -21.20
C THR A 182 -12.28 -9.18 -21.94
N SER A 183 -12.58 -9.38 -23.23
CA SER A 183 -11.99 -10.46 -24.03
C SER A 183 -10.79 -9.99 -24.84
N THR A 184 -9.79 -10.86 -24.95
CA THR A 184 -8.54 -10.61 -25.66
C THR A 184 -8.78 -10.20 -27.11
N GLU A 185 -9.76 -10.82 -27.78
CA GLU A 185 -10.12 -10.50 -29.17
C GLU A 185 -10.54 -9.04 -29.32
N PHE A 186 -11.47 -8.56 -28.50
CA PHE A 186 -11.94 -7.18 -28.58
C PHE A 186 -10.87 -6.18 -28.15
N ILE A 187 -10.05 -6.49 -27.14
CA ILE A 187 -8.92 -5.64 -26.73
C ILE A 187 -7.91 -5.50 -27.88
N THR A 188 -7.58 -6.59 -28.58
CA THR A 188 -6.57 -6.63 -29.65
C THR A 188 -6.87 -5.65 -30.78
N TYR A 189 -8.14 -5.49 -31.14
CA TYR A 189 -8.57 -4.62 -32.24
C TYR A 189 -9.16 -3.28 -31.77
N SER A 190 -9.03 -2.96 -30.48
CA SER A 190 -9.71 -1.81 -29.90
C SER A 190 -9.07 -0.45 -30.19
N ALA A 191 -7.80 -0.42 -30.58
CA ALA A 191 -7.10 0.80 -30.94
C ALA A 191 -6.11 0.54 -32.08
N VAL A 192 -5.99 1.49 -33.00
CA VAL A 192 -4.92 1.51 -34.02
C VAL A 192 -3.70 2.19 -33.39
N ARG A 193 -2.53 1.57 -33.51
CA ARG A 193 -1.27 2.09 -32.95
C ARG A 193 -0.37 2.66 -34.04
#